data_AF-A0A917EPF8-F1
#
_entry.id   AF-A0A917EPF8-F1
#
_cell.length_a   1.000
_cell.length_b   1.000
_cell.length_c   1.000
_cell.angle_alpha   90.00
_cell.angle_beta   90.00
_cell.angle_gamma   90.00
#
_symmetry.space_group_name_H-M   'P 1'
#
loop_
_entity.id
_entity.type
_entity.pdbx_description
1 polymer ?
#
loop_
_entity_poly.entity_id
_entity_poly.type
_entity_poly.pdbx_seq_one_letter_code
_entity_poly.pdbx_strand_id
1 'polypeptide(L)'
;MRNVSEENQPEDQQPSGIDRAARLAAYLRAAGTNIGRDDTGAMPALRPRRSPSSAGGRPTIMVVAFEGWNDAGGAATSAVRGLSQTFDAELLERLEDENYYDYQFTRPKIRKTGTGSQRELIWPSTKFYRAVPPSGEFELLLVQGVEPSFRWQAFTADLLTRAAEQHVSGVILVGALLADVPHSRPIPASFSSEDEHLQDILEIDEPTYEGPTGIVGVLAHTAFHAGIPAVSLWAAVPHYVGQAPSPKAQLALMRQLEDLLGLTLDVDEVAEDAEAWERGVDDLAQDDDEIADYVKRLEEATDTTSLPEASGEAIAQEFERYLRRRKPPEP
;
A
#
# COMPACT_ATOMS: atom_id res chain seq x y z
N MET A 1 58.05 -30.01 11.64
CA MET A 1 57.52 -29.35 12.86
C MET A 1 56.35 -28.48 12.41
N ARG A 2 55.12 -28.87 12.81
CA ARG A 2 53.85 -28.10 12.90
C ARG A 2 53.40 -27.35 11.62
N ASN A 3 52.48 -27.89 10.83
CA ASN A 3 51.00 -27.71 10.91
C ASN A 3 50.58 -26.28 11.26
N VAL A 4 49.95 -25.57 10.30
CA VAL A 4 48.53 -25.17 10.39
C VAL A 4 47.98 -25.10 8.95
N SER A 5 46.98 -25.94 8.68
CA SER A 5 46.11 -25.84 7.52
C SER A 5 45.15 -24.67 7.78
N GLU A 6 45.12 -23.67 6.91
CA GLU A 6 44.03 -22.68 6.91
C GLU A 6 42.79 -23.37 6.35
N GLU A 7 41.97 -23.89 7.27
CA GLU A 7 40.56 -24.16 7.02
C GLU A 7 39.89 -22.84 6.67
N ASN A 8 39.52 -22.69 5.39
CA ASN A 8 38.48 -21.76 4.97
C ASN A 8 37.19 -22.15 5.71
N GLN A 9 36.93 -21.50 6.83
CA GLN A 9 35.60 -21.43 7.41
C GLN A 9 34.74 -20.63 6.44
N PRO A 10 33.56 -21.12 6.02
CA PRO A 10 32.63 -20.27 5.32
C PRO A 10 32.27 -19.13 6.26
N GLU A 11 32.44 -17.89 5.79
CA GLU A 11 31.88 -16.72 6.46
C GLU A 11 30.42 -17.02 6.75
N ASP A 12 30.09 -16.96 8.03
CA ASP A 12 28.77 -17.11 8.59
C ASP A 12 27.91 -15.97 8.01
N GLN A 13 27.32 -16.20 6.84
CA GLN A 13 26.27 -15.38 6.29
C GLN A 13 25.13 -15.44 7.30
N GLN A 14 25.03 -14.38 8.12
CA GLN A 14 23.83 -14.11 8.89
C GLN A 14 22.63 -14.29 7.96
N PRO A 15 21.63 -15.10 8.33
CA PRO A 15 20.47 -15.30 7.47
C PRO A 15 19.76 -13.96 7.33
N SER A 16 19.82 -13.36 6.14
CA SER A 16 18.94 -12.25 5.78
C SER A 16 17.50 -12.71 6.01
N GLY A 17 16.71 -11.86 6.67
CA GLY A 17 15.39 -12.13 7.22
C GLY A 17 14.58 -13.21 6.51
N ILE A 18 14.03 -14.13 7.30
CA ILE A 18 13.01 -15.07 6.87
C ILE A 18 11.93 -14.29 6.10
N ASP A 19 11.79 -14.59 4.81
CA ASP A 19 10.91 -14.02 3.78
C ASP A 19 9.53 -13.56 4.31
N ARG A 20 9.20 -12.25 4.17
CA ARG A 20 7.90 -11.67 4.56
C ARG A 20 6.73 -12.40 3.91
N ALA A 21 6.89 -12.87 2.67
CA ALA A 21 5.87 -13.65 1.99
C ALA A 21 5.62 -15.00 2.67
N ALA A 22 6.67 -15.71 3.06
CA ALA A 22 6.55 -16.97 3.78
C ALA A 22 5.84 -16.78 5.13
N ARG A 23 6.14 -15.68 5.83
CA ARG A 23 5.50 -15.32 7.11
C ARG A 23 4.02 -14.96 6.93
N LEU A 24 3.69 -14.14 5.92
CA LEU A 24 2.30 -13.82 5.57
C LEU A 24 1.51 -15.08 5.18
N ALA A 25 2.08 -15.94 4.34
CA ALA A 25 1.45 -17.19 3.93
C ALA A 25 1.21 -18.13 5.13
N ALA A 26 2.17 -18.23 6.05
CA ALA A 26 2.02 -18.99 7.29
C ALA A 26 0.92 -18.40 8.19
N TYR A 27 0.88 -17.08 8.34
CA TYR A 27 -0.17 -16.37 9.08
C TYR A 27 -1.57 -16.65 8.51
N LEU A 28 -1.75 -16.51 7.19
CA LEU A 28 -3.04 -16.74 6.53
C LEU A 28 -3.52 -18.20 6.67
N ARG A 29 -2.60 -19.17 6.59
CA ARG A 29 -2.90 -20.61 6.84
C ARG A 29 -3.30 -20.87 8.29
N ALA A 30 -2.63 -20.24 9.26
CA ALA A 30 -2.95 -20.36 10.67
C ALA A 30 -4.28 -19.70 11.03
N ALA A 31 -4.55 -18.51 10.49
CA ALA A 31 -5.81 -17.79 10.68
C ALA A 31 -7.02 -18.56 10.12
N GLY A 32 -6.82 -19.32 9.02
CA GLY A 32 -7.83 -20.24 8.47
C GLY A 32 -8.09 -21.49 9.31
N THR A 33 -7.17 -21.88 10.21
CA THR A 33 -7.27 -23.09 11.04
C THR A 33 -7.65 -22.82 12.50
N ASN A 34 -7.46 -21.59 13.00
CA ASN A 34 -7.74 -21.22 14.39
C ASN A 34 -9.22 -20.87 14.61
N ILE A 35 -10.07 -21.89 14.48
CA ILE A 35 -11.48 -21.87 14.88
C ILE A 35 -11.52 -22.15 16.38
N GLY A 36 -11.54 -21.10 17.19
CA GLY A 36 -11.89 -21.17 18.61
C GLY A 36 -10.71 -21.15 19.57
N ARG A 37 -10.33 -19.94 20.02
CA ARG A 37 -9.83 -19.76 21.38
C ARG A 37 -10.35 -18.43 21.91
N ASP A 38 -11.42 -18.53 22.70
CA ASP A 38 -11.80 -17.52 23.67
C ASP A 38 -10.65 -17.40 24.67
N ASP A 39 -10.12 -16.19 24.86
CA ASP A 39 -9.70 -15.76 26.19
C ASP A 39 -9.71 -14.23 26.34
N THR A 40 -10.54 -13.79 27.29
CA THR A 40 -10.50 -12.55 28.07
C THR A 40 -10.97 -11.21 27.47
N GLY A 41 -12.21 -10.83 27.82
CA GLY A 41 -12.39 -9.67 28.70
C GLY A 41 -12.69 -8.28 28.13
N ALA A 42 -13.56 -8.10 27.13
CA ALA A 42 -14.17 -6.80 26.83
C ALA A 42 -15.58 -6.94 26.18
N MET A 43 -16.42 -5.92 26.39
CA MET A 43 -17.86 -5.82 26.06
C MET A 43 -18.28 -6.28 24.64
N PRO A 44 -19.53 -6.73 24.43
CA PRO A 44 -19.94 -7.38 23.18
C PRO A 44 -20.24 -6.34 22.09
N ALA A 45 -19.25 -6.03 21.26
CA ALA A 45 -19.49 -5.49 19.93
C ALA A 45 -19.85 -6.64 18.97
N LEU A 46 -20.74 -6.39 18.00
CA LEU A 46 -21.13 -7.35 16.97
C LEU A 46 -19.89 -7.93 16.27
N ARG A 47 -19.37 -9.05 16.77
CA ARG A 47 -18.44 -9.89 16.01
C ARG A 47 -19.32 -10.80 15.16
N PRO A 48 -19.25 -10.74 13.81
CA PRO A 48 -19.89 -11.77 13.01
C PRO A 48 -19.32 -13.12 13.46
N ARG A 49 -20.20 -14.02 13.92
CA ARG A 49 -19.83 -15.42 14.16
C ARG A 49 -19.29 -15.96 12.84
N ARG A 50 -17.96 -16.12 12.74
CA ARG A 50 -17.34 -16.79 11.60
C ARG A 50 -17.84 -18.23 11.59
N SER A 51 -18.71 -18.56 10.64
CA SER A 51 -19.07 -19.94 10.33
C SER A 51 -17.79 -20.69 9.98
N PRO A 52 -17.57 -21.93 10.45
CA PRO A 52 -16.48 -22.76 9.95
C PRO A 52 -16.67 -22.92 8.44
N SER A 53 -15.72 -22.42 7.64
CA SER A 53 -15.77 -22.66 6.21
C SER A 53 -15.65 -24.17 6.00
N SER A 54 -16.61 -24.72 5.27
CA SER A 54 -16.50 -26.07 4.77
C SER A 54 -15.37 -26.14 3.74
N ALA A 55 -14.37 -26.98 4.00
CA ALA A 55 -13.51 -27.66 3.02
C ALA A 55 -12.66 -26.80 2.04
N GLY A 56 -11.35 -26.72 2.32
CA GLY A 56 -10.30 -26.81 1.28
C GLY A 56 -10.03 -25.63 0.34
N GLY A 57 -10.61 -24.45 0.56
CA GLY A 57 -10.31 -23.25 -0.22
C GLY A 57 -8.96 -22.62 0.13
N ARG A 58 -8.29 -22.01 -0.87
CA ARG A 58 -7.09 -21.19 -0.66
C ARG A 58 -7.49 -19.87 0.03
N PRO A 59 -6.65 -19.28 0.90
CA PRO A 59 -6.93 -17.97 1.48
C PRO A 59 -7.03 -16.90 0.37
N THR A 60 -7.90 -15.91 0.56
CA THR A 60 -8.04 -14.76 -0.35
C THR A 60 -7.39 -13.53 0.29
N ILE A 61 -6.50 -12.85 -0.42
CA ILE A 61 -5.94 -11.55 -0.04
C ILE A 61 -6.63 -10.46 -0.86
N MET A 62 -7.20 -9.47 -0.18
CA MET A 62 -7.79 -8.31 -0.85
C MET A 62 -6.77 -7.19 -0.97
N VAL A 63 -6.48 -6.70 -2.18
CA VAL A 63 -5.57 -5.57 -2.40
C VAL A 63 -6.37 -4.39 -2.95
N VAL A 64 -6.35 -3.27 -2.24
CA VAL A 64 -7.28 -2.15 -2.46
C VAL A 64 -6.52 -0.87 -2.81
N ALA A 65 -6.94 -0.16 -3.86
CA ALA A 65 -6.49 1.20 -4.14
C ALA A 65 -7.66 2.07 -4.63
N PHE A 66 -7.66 3.35 -4.23
CA PHE A 66 -8.67 4.33 -4.64
C PHE A 66 -8.03 5.53 -5.32
N GLU A 67 -8.57 5.93 -6.47
CA GLU A 67 -8.25 7.22 -7.09
C GLU A 67 -8.68 8.35 -6.14
N GLY A 68 -8.01 9.50 -6.22
CA GLY A 68 -8.37 10.70 -5.47
C GLY A 68 -7.29 11.12 -4.49
N TRP A 69 -7.69 11.48 -3.26
CA TRP A 69 -6.78 12.09 -2.28
C TRP A 69 -5.66 11.15 -1.83
N ASN A 70 -5.90 9.83 -1.85
CA ASN A 70 -4.98 8.80 -1.37
C ASN A 70 -4.00 8.28 -2.46
N ASP A 71 -3.94 8.92 -3.63
CA ASP A 71 -3.27 8.37 -4.81
C ASP A 71 -2.43 9.42 -5.55
N ALA A 72 -1.47 10.00 -4.83
CA ALA A 72 -0.48 10.90 -5.43
C ALA A 72 0.20 10.26 -6.64
N GLY A 73 0.31 11.03 -7.74
CA GLY A 73 0.85 10.51 -9.00
C GLY A 73 0.02 9.41 -9.66
N GLY A 74 -1.17 9.06 -9.17
CA GLY A 74 -1.92 7.89 -9.63
C GLY A 74 -1.20 6.57 -9.36
N ALA A 75 -0.23 6.56 -8.44
CA ALA A 75 0.73 5.47 -8.27
C ALA A 75 0.10 4.19 -7.70
N ALA A 76 -0.76 4.29 -6.68
CA ALA A 76 -1.39 3.16 -6.02
C ALA A 76 -2.40 2.47 -6.93
N THR A 77 -3.27 3.24 -7.60
CA THR A 77 -4.23 2.64 -8.53
C THR A 77 -3.54 2.04 -9.75
N SER A 78 -2.42 2.61 -10.21
CA SER A 78 -1.61 2.04 -11.28
C SER A 78 -0.88 0.76 -10.84
N ALA A 79 -0.36 0.70 -9.62
CA ALA A 79 0.27 -0.51 -9.07
C ALA A 79 -0.74 -1.68 -8.97
N VAL A 80 -1.93 -1.46 -8.40
CA VAL A 80 -2.97 -2.50 -8.32
C VAL A 80 -3.47 -2.89 -9.72
N ARG A 81 -3.46 -1.97 -10.68
CA ARG A 81 -3.79 -2.27 -12.09
C ARG A 81 -2.73 -3.16 -12.73
N GLY A 82 -1.46 -2.91 -12.42
CA GLY A 82 -0.34 -3.77 -12.82
C GLY A 82 -0.55 -5.20 -12.34
N LEU A 83 -0.89 -5.40 -11.06
CA LEU A 83 -1.25 -6.73 -10.55
C LEU A 83 -2.42 -7.37 -11.33
N SER A 84 -3.47 -6.59 -11.60
CA SER A 84 -4.62 -7.08 -12.39
C SER A 84 -4.21 -7.51 -13.80
N GLN A 85 -3.26 -6.82 -14.43
CA GLN A 85 -2.76 -7.14 -15.77
C GLN A 85 -1.82 -8.34 -15.76
N THR A 86 -0.86 -8.39 -14.82
CA THR A 86 0.10 -9.49 -14.71
C THR A 86 -0.58 -10.84 -14.48
N PHE A 87 -1.68 -10.85 -13.72
CA PHE A 87 -2.38 -12.08 -13.35
C PHE A 87 -3.72 -12.28 -14.07
N ASP A 88 -3.96 -11.57 -15.18
CA ASP A 88 -5.16 -11.67 -16.01
C ASP A 88 -6.47 -11.64 -15.18
N ALA A 89 -6.57 -10.69 -14.26
CA ALA A 89 -7.65 -10.65 -13.29
C ALA A 89 -9.02 -10.45 -13.96
N GLU A 90 -10.00 -11.28 -13.59
CA GLU A 90 -11.34 -11.25 -14.14
C GLU A 90 -12.25 -10.33 -13.31
N LEU A 91 -13.05 -9.49 -13.97
CA LEU A 91 -14.03 -8.64 -13.29
C LEU A 91 -15.10 -9.51 -12.63
N LEU A 92 -15.17 -9.46 -11.30
CA LEU A 92 -16.14 -10.20 -10.50
C LEU A 92 -17.44 -9.40 -10.33
N GLU A 93 -17.33 -8.18 -9.83
CA GLU A 93 -18.49 -7.33 -9.56
C GLU A 93 -18.13 -5.84 -9.53
N ARG A 94 -19.16 -4.99 -9.39
CA ARG A 94 -19.03 -3.55 -9.25
C ARG A 94 -19.95 -3.02 -8.16
N LEU A 95 -19.42 -2.12 -7.34
CA LEU A 95 -20.17 -1.28 -6.42
C LEU A 95 -20.45 0.07 -7.10
N GLU A 96 -21.69 0.21 -7.60
CA GLU A 96 -22.14 1.32 -8.44
C GLU A 96 -23.24 2.17 -7.77
N ASP A 97 -23.42 2.08 -6.45
CA ASP A 97 -24.44 2.88 -5.75
C ASP A 97 -24.13 4.38 -5.87
N GLU A 98 -25.02 5.10 -6.54
CA GLU A 98 -24.92 6.55 -6.79
C GLU A 98 -24.92 7.38 -5.50
N ASN A 99 -25.43 6.83 -4.39
CA ASN A 99 -25.42 7.49 -3.09
C ASN A 99 -24.00 7.72 -2.54
N TYR A 100 -22.98 7.09 -3.12
CA TYR A 100 -21.59 7.25 -2.73
C TYR A 100 -20.86 8.37 -3.46
N TYR A 101 -21.37 8.87 -4.60
CA TYR A 101 -20.60 9.75 -5.48
C TYR A 101 -21.28 11.10 -5.72
N ASP A 102 -20.50 12.18 -5.63
CA ASP A 102 -20.89 13.48 -6.17
C ASP A 102 -20.48 13.56 -7.65
N TYR A 103 -21.44 13.48 -8.57
CA TYR A 103 -21.14 13.55 -10.01
C TYR A 103 -20.73 14.93 -10.52
N GLN A 104 -20.79 15.98 -9.70
CA GLN A 104 -20.17 17.27 -10.03
C GLN A 104 -18.67 17.25 -9.79
N PHE A 105 -18.23 16.50 -8.77
CA PHE A 105 -16.83 16.29 -8.44
C PHE A 105 -16.22 15.16 -9.28
N THR A 106 -16.83 13.98 -9.24
CA THR A 106 -16.39 12.79 -9.98
C THR A 106 -17.30 12.57 -11.19
N ARG A 107 -16.99 13.26 -12.29
CA ARG A 107 -17.84 13.25 -13.50
C ARG A 107 -17.79 11.90 -14.23
N PRO A 108 -18.93 11.39 -14.72
CA PRO A 108 -18.95 10.26 -15.67
C PRO A 108 -18.18 10.58 -16.94
N LYS A 109 -17.50 9.59 -17.51
CA LYS A 109 -16.70 9.72 -18.72
C LYS A 109 -17.43 9.09 -19.90
N ILE A 110 -17.33 9.68 -21.10
CA ILE A 110 -17.80 9.03 -22.33
C ILE A 110 -16.60 8.43 -23.07
N ARG A 111 -16.66 7.13 -23.38
CA ARG A 111 -15.67 6.42 -24.19
C ARG A 111 -16.29 6.02 -25.54
N LYS A 112 -15.50 6.08 -26.62
CA LYS A 112 -15.89 5.47 -27.91
C LYS A 112 -15.51 3.99 -27.87
N THR A 113 -16.42 3.12 -28.29
CA THR A 113 -16.18 1.68 -28.38
C THR A 113 -16.01 1.29 -29.85
N GLY A 114 -14.83 0.77 -30.20
CA GLY A 114 -14.51 0.34 -31.58
C GLY A 114 -14.27 1.49 -32.56
N THR A 115 -14.21 1.17 -33.86
CA THR A 115 -13.96 2.11 -34.97
C THR A 115 -15.22 2.86 -35.44
N GLY A 116 -16.34 2.73 -34.73
CA GLY A 116 -17.65 3.29 -35.10
C GLY A 116 -18.14 4.46 -34.23
N SER A 117 -19.44 4.76 -34.34
CA SER A 117 -20.13 5.84 -33.59
C SER A 117 -20.66 5.41 -32.21
N GLN A 118 -20.42 4.16 -31.81
CA GLN A 118 -20.90 3.63 -30.53
C GLN A 118 -20.14 4.29 -29.37
N ARG A 119 -20.89 4.80 -28.39
CA ARG A 119 -20.36 5.48 -27.20
C ARG A 119 -20.90 4.79 -25.95
N GLU A 120 -20.04 4.66 -24.97
CA GLU A 120 -20.35 4.11 -23.66
C GLU A 120 -20.18 5.22 -22.62
N LEU A 121 -21.17 5.36 -21.74
CA LEU A 121 -21.07 6.21 -20.56
C LEU A 121 -20.53 5.37 -19.40
N ILE A 122 -19.42 5.81 -18.82
CA ILE A 122 -18.73 5.13 -17.73
C ILE A 122 -18.95 5.94 -16.45
N TRP A 123 -19.71 5.35 -15.55
CA TRP A 123 -19.97 5.91 -14.23
C TRP A 123 -18.81 5.61 -13.26
N PRO A 124 -18.55 6.51 -12.29
CA PRO A 124 -17.69 6.20 -11.14
C PRO A 124 -18.20 4.95 -10.43
N SER A 125 -17.28 4.05 -10.09
CA SER A 125 -17.60 2.78 -9.44
C SER A 125 -16.37 2.23 -8.75
N THR A 126 -16.58 1.33 -7.79
CA THR A 126 -15.53 0.48 -7.24
C THR A 126 -15.68 -0.91 -7.84
N LYS A 127 -14.60 -1.47 -8.37
CA LYS A 127 -14.59 -2.72 -9.12
C LYS A 127 -13.78 -3.75 -8.39
N PHE A 128 -14.26 -4.98 -8.41
CA PHE A 128 -13.61 -6.13 -7.80
C PHE A 128 -13.16 -7.06 -8.91
N TYR A 129 -11.88 -7.40 -8.93
CA TYR A 129 -11.31 -8.37 -9.85
C TYR A 129 -10.76 -9.55 -9.07
N ARG A 130 -10.90 -10.75 -9.62
CA ARG A 130 -10.35 -11.98 -9.05
C ARG A 130 -9.21 -12.47 -9.91
N ALA A 131 -8.10 -12.82 -9.27
CA ALA A 131 -6.98 -13.48 -9.92
C ALA A 131 -6.43 -14.61 -9.05
N VAL A 132 -5.83 -15.61 -9.70
CA VAL A 132 -5.12 -16.69 -9.00
C VAL A 132 -3.67 -16.66 -9.48
N PRO A 133 -2.72 -16.20 -8.63
CA PRO A 133 -1.32 -16.18 -9.00
C PRO A 133 -0.78 -17.59 -9.32
N PRO A 134 0.30 -17.70 -10.12
CA PRO A 134 0.87 -19.00 -10.51
C PRO A 134 1.28 -19.90 -9.34
N SER A 135 1.69 -19.32 -8.20
CA SER A 135 2.04 -20.06 -6.98
C SER A 135 0.86 -20.90 -6.46
N GLY A 136 -0.37 -20.41 -6.66
CA GLY A 136 -1.58 -21.06 -6.21
C GLY A 136 -1.73 -21.19 -4.70
N GLU A 137 -0.95 -20.46 -3.91
CA GLU A 137 -1.04 -20.50 -2.44
C GLU A 137 -2.24 -19.71 -1.89
N PHE A 138 -2.65 -18.67 -2.60
CA PHE A 138 -3.75 -17.78 -2.26
C PHE A 138 -4.44 -17.28 -3.53
N GLU A 139 -5.59 -16.63 -3.37
CA GLU A 139 -6.28 -15.88 -4.42
C GLU A 139 -6.16 -14.37 -4.15
N LEU A 140 -6.19 -13.56 -5.21
CA LEU A 140 -6.22 -12.11 -5.11
C LEU A 140 -7.63 -11.61 -5.40
N LEU A 141 -8.14 -10.76 -4.51
CA LEU A 141 -9.30 -9.90 -4.74
C LEU A 141 -8.81 -8.47 -4.91
N LEU A 142 -8.62 -8.02 -6.14
CA LEU A 142 -8.09 -6.70 -6.46
C LEU A 142 -9.25 -5.70 -6.54
N VAL A 143 -9.21 -4.66 -5.71
CA VAL A 143 -10.27 -3.66 -5.60
C VAL A 143 -9.74 -2.31 -6.05
N GLN A 144 -10.39 -1.74 -7.06
CA GLN A 144 -10.02 -0.47 -7.65
C GLN A 144 -11.24 0.40 -7.85
N GLY A 145 -11.18 1.66 -7.41
CA GLY A 145 -12.31 2.56 -7.58
C GLY A 145 -11.92 4.02 -7.41
N VAL A 146 -12.92 4.89 -7.48
CA VAL A 146 -12.77 6.28 -7.05
C VAL A 146 -13.16 6.35 -5.57
N GLU A 147 -12.42 7.13 -4.79
CA GLU A 147 -12.84 7.45 -3.43
C GLU A 147 -14.29 7.99 -3.41
N PRO A 148 -15.18 7.43 -2.57
CA PRO A 148 -16.55 7.90 -2.48
C PRO A 148 -16.58 9.35 -1.96
N SER A 149 -17.56 10.15 -2.37
CA SER A 149 -17.78 11.50 -1.86
C SER A 149 -18.63 11.51 -0.59
N PHE A 150 -19.50 10.52 -0.40
CA PHE A 150 -20.46 10.48 0.69
C PHE A 150 -20.54 9.11 1.36
N ARG A 151 -21.17 9.08 2.54
CA ARG A 151 -21.57 7.86 3.26
C ARG A 151 -20.42 6.86 3.48
N TRP A 152 -19.22 7.34 3.81
CA TRP A 152 -18.02 6.51 3.97
C TRP A 152 -18.24 5.33 4.91
N GLN A 153 -18.93 5.51 6.03
CA GLN A 153 -19.26 4.41 6.96
C GLN A 153 -20.05 3.28 6.29
N ALA A 154 -21.06 3.61 5.48
CA ALA A 154 -21.84 2.61 4.75
C ALA A 154 -21.02 1.98 3.62
N PHE A 155 -20.25 2.80 2.89
CA PHE A 155 -19.36 2.32 1.84
C PHE A 155 -18.31 1.32 2.36
N THR A 156 -17.63 1.62 3.48
CA THR A 156 -16.67 0.70 4.09
C THR A 156 -17.34 -0.56 4.61
N ALA A 157 -18.55 -0.45 5.19
CA ALA A 157 -19.31 -1.62 5.61
C ALA A 157 -19.69 -2.52 4.42
N ASP A 158 -20.09 -1.93 3.29
CA ASP A 158 -20.41 -2.65 2.05
C ASP A 158 -19.20 -3.36 1.45
N LEU A 159 -18.02 -2.70 1.48
CA LEU A 159 -16.76 -3.31 1.04
C LEU A 159 -16.36 -4.49 1.92
N LEU A 160 -16.42 -4.33 3.24
CA LEU A 160 -16.05 -5.40 4.18
C LEU A 160 -17.06 -6.55 4.19
N THR A 161 -18.35 -6.26 3.93
CA THR A 161 -19.37 -7.30 3.73
C THR A 161 -19.02 -8.16 2.52
N ARG A 162 -18.68 -7.53 1.38
CA ARG A 162 -18.20 -8.25 0.18
C ARG A 162 -16.91 -9.01 0.44
N ALA A 163 -15.96 -8.41 1.15
CA ALA A 163 -14.74 -9.10 1.54
C ALA A 163 -15.03 -10.38 2.36
N ALA A 164 -15.99 -10.31 3.29
CA ALA A 164 -16.42 -11.47 4.07
C ALA A 164 -17.11 -12.54 3.21
N GLU A 165 -17.96 -12.15 2.25
CA GLU A 165 -18.60 -13.05 1.28
C GLU A 165 -17.58 -13.76 0.37
N GLN A 166 -16.49 -13.09 0.03
CA GLN A 166 -15.38 -13.64 -0.73
C GLN A 166 -14.32 -14.35 0.14
N HIS A 167 -14.61 -14.55 1.43
CA HIS A 167 -13.72 -15.20 2.40
C HIS A 167 -12.31 -14.59 2.48
N VAL A 168 -12.23 -13.26 2.37
CA VAL A 168 -10.98 -12.51 2.52
C VAL A 168 -10.35 -12.80 3.89
N SER A 169 -9.08 -13.19 3.85
CA SER A 169 -8.26 -13.58 5.00
C SER A 169 -7.32 -12.45 5.45
N GLY A 170 -7.08 -11.46 4.58
CA GLY A 170 -6.32 -10.26 4.91
C GLY A 170 -6.50 -9.18 3.85
N VAL A 171 -6.28 -7.92 4.23
CA VAL A 171 -6.44 -6.74 3.39
C VAL A 171 -5.11 -6.00 3.29
N ILE A 172 -4.72 -5.64 2.08
CA ILE A 172 -3.61 -4.74 1.80
C ILE A 172 -4.20 -3.48 1.18
N LEU A 173 -4.08 -2.35 1.87
CA LEU A 173 -4.52 -1.07 1.37
C LEU A 173 -3.33 -0.31 0.81
N VAL A 174 -3.41 0.11 -0.44
CA VAL A 174 -2.31 0.77 -1.16
C VAL A 174 -2.66 2.24 -1.36
N GLY A 175 -1.73 3.11 -1.00
CA GLY A 175 -1.85 4.56 -1.15
C GLY A 175 -0.54 5.21 -1.56
N ALA A 176 -0.64 6.46 -1.97
CA ALA A 176 0.50 7.33 -2.24
C ALA A 176 0.17 8.75 -1.77
N LEU A 177 1.13 9.40 -1.12
CA LEU A 177 0.96 10.73 -0.56
C LEU A 177 2.08 11.67 -1.02
N LEU A 178 1.85 12.98 -0.93
CA LEU A 178 2.87 13.97 -1.19
C LEU A 178 3.75 14.17 0.05
N ALA A 179 5.07 14.16 -0.14
CA ALA A 179 6.06 14.26 0.94
C ALA A 179 7.28 15.10 0.55
N ASP A 180 8.08 15.44 1.55
CA ASP A 180 9.38 16.10 1.42
C ASP A 180 10.46 15.05 1.17
N VAL A 181 10.47 14.49 -0.04
CA VAL A 181 11.44 13.50 -0.48
C VAL A 181 12.03 13.89 -1.84
N PRO A 182 13.32 13.60 -2.09
CA PRO A 182 13.95 13.92 -3.36
C PRO A 182 13.53 12.90 -4.44
N HIS A 183 13.22 13.38 -5.64
CA HIS A 183 12.89 12.53 -6.79
C HIS A 183 14.10 11.74 -7.29
N SER A 184 15.33 12.17 -6.97
CA SER A 184 16.63 11.59 -7.37
C SER A 184 17.14 10.47 -6.43
N ARG A 185 16.30 10.00 -5.51
CA ARG A 185 16.57 8.84 -4.64
C ARG A 185 15.46 7.79 -4.78
N PRO A 186 15.64 6.56 -4.28
CA PRO A 186 14.54 5.59 -4.23
C PRO A 186 13.32 6.18 -3.51
N ILE A 187 12.13 5.99 -4.09
CA ILE A 187 10.88 6.44 -3.48
C ILE A 187 10.64 5.61 -2.20
N PRO A 188 10.56 6.25 -1.01
CA PRO A 188 10.22 5.53 0.21
C PRO A 188 8.82 4.94 0.08
N ALA A 189 8.71 3.63 0.29
CA ALA A 189 7.46 2.93 0.38
C ALA A 189 7.50 1.96 1.56
N SER A 190 6.56 2.09 2.48
CA SER A 190 6.57 1.34 3.74
C SER A 190 5.20 0.79 4.09
N PHE A 191 5.23 -0.33 4.80
CA PHE A 191 4.05 -0.96 5.36
C PHE A 191 3.82 -0.50 6.80
N SER A 192 2.56 -0.47 7.22
CA SER A 192 2.15 -0.25 8.61
C SER A 192 0.86 -0.99 8.93
N SER A 193 0.62 -1.32 10.19
CA SER A 193 -0.63 -1.99 10.62
C SER A 193 -1.05 -1.58 12.03
N GLU A 194 -2.37 -1.47 12.27
CA GLU A 194 -2.95 -1.33 13.62
C GLU A 194 -2.88 -2.64 14.44
N ASP A 195 -2.55 -3.78 13.80
CA ASP A 195 -2.47 -5.09 14.45
C ASP A 195 -1.01 -5.38 14.90
N GLU A 196 -0.77 -5.32 16.21
CA GLU A 196 0.53 -5.64 16.85
C GLU A 196 1.08 -7.01 16.40
N HIS A 197 0.21 -7.99 16.16
CA HIS A 197 0.65 -9.31 15.73
C HIS A 197 1.15 -9.30 14.28
N LEU A 198 0.54 -8.49 13.41
CA LEU A 198 1.05 -8.28 12.05
C LEU A 198 2.33 -7.45 12.05
N GLN A 199 2.46 -6.47 12.96
CA GLN A 199 3.69 -5.70 13.15
C GLN A 199 4.87 -6.63 13.44
N ASP A 200 4.72 -7.53 14.41
CA ASP A 200 5.76 -8.51 14.79
C ASP A 200 6.09 -9.49 13.65
N ILE A 201 5.07 -10.05 13.01
CA ILE A 201 5.26 -11.08 11.98
C ILE A 201 5.93 -10.48 10.74
N LEU A 202 5.46 -9.31 10.29
CA LEU A 202 5.91 -8.70 9.04
C LEU A 202 7.09 -7.74 9.24
N GLU A 203 7.49 -7.46 10.48
CA GLU A 203 8.50 -6.46 10.82
C GLU A 203 8.13 -5.11 10.19
N ILE A 204 6.96 -4.61 10.57
CA ILE A 204 6.38 -3.35 10.10
C ILE A 204 5.93 -2.51 11.30
N ASP A 205 5.90 -1.19 11.14
CA ASP A 205 5.62 -0.28 12.24
C ASP A 205 4.12 -0.04 12.45
N GLU A 206 3.78 0.51 13.62
CA GLU A 206 2.47 1.08 13.86
C GLU A 206 2.26 2.39 13.06
N PRO A 207 1.03 2.71 12.63
CA PRO A 207 0.74 4.01 12.03
C PRO A 207 0.90 5.14 13.04
N THR A 208 1.74 6.13 12.74
CA THR A 208 2.00 7.29 13.63
C THR A 208 1.28 8.58 13.20
N TYR A 209 0.59 8.57 12.06
CA TYR A 209 -0.04 9.76 11.50
C TYR A 209 -1.27 10.22 12.32
N GLU A 210 -1.32 11.51 12.64
CA GLU A 210 -2.49 12.17 13.22
C GLU A 210 -2.94 13.32 12.30
N GLY A 211 -4.19 13.28 11.84
CA GLY A 211 -4.75 14.31 10.98
C GLY A 211 -5.95 13.85 10.15
N PRO A 212 -6.37 14.65 9.15
CA PRO A 212 -7.39 14.25 8.18
C PRO A 212 -6.99 12.96 7.46
N THR A 213 -7.94 12.03 7.31
CA THR A 213 -7.73 10.78 6.58
C THR A 213 -8.69 10.67 5.40
N GLY A 214 -8.29 9.91 4.38
CA GLY A 214 -9.15 9.47 3.29
C GLY A 214 -9.81 8.11 3.58
N ILE A 215 -10.52 7.60 2.58
CA ILE A 215 -11.25 6.33 2.64
C ILE A 215 -10.35 5.14 2.96
N VAL A 216 -9.06 5.20 2.56
CA VAL A 216 -8.07 4.16 2.85
C VAL A 216 -7.88 4.00 4.36
N GLY A 217 -7.63 5.10 5.08
CA GLY A 217 -7.49 5.03 6.54
C GLY A 217 -8.78 4.63 7.25
N VAL A 218 -9.95 5.10 6.77
CA VAL A 218 -11.24 4.66 7.32
C VAL A 218 -11.45 3.16 7.12
N LEU A 219 -11.10 2.61 5.95
CA LEU A 219 -11.22 1.18 5.67
C LEU A 219 -10.23 0.36 6.50
N ALA A 220 -8.98 0.81 6.66
CA ALA A 220 -7.99 0.16 7.51
C ALA A 220 -8.48 0.04 8.95
N HIS A 221 -8.91 1.16 9.53
CA HIS A 221 -9.44 1.22 10.89
C HIS A 221 -10.69 0.36 11.07
N THR A 222 -11.62 0.43 10.12
CA THR A 222 -12.86 -0.38 10.16
C THR A 222 -12.55 -1.87 10.02
N ALA A 223 -11.60 -2.26 9.18
CA ALA A 223 -11.17 -3.65 9.01
C ALA A 223 -10.55 -4.20 10.30
N PHE A 224 -9.65 -3.44 10.93
CA PHE A 224 -9.05 -3.80 12.21
C PHE A 224 -10.11 -4.05 13.29
N HIS A 225 -11.06 -3.11 13.46
CA HIS A 225 -12.15 -3.28 14.42
C HIS A 225 -13.13 -4.41 14.07
N ALA A 226 -13.25 -4.78 12.79
CA ALA A 226 -13.99 -5.96 12.35
C ALA A 226 -13.22 -7.28 12.55
N GLY A 227 -11.97 -7.24 13.03
CA GLY A 227 -11.10 -8.39 13.19
C GLY A 227 -10.63 -8.98 11.84
N ILE A 228 -10.59 -8.16 10.80
CA ILE A 228 -10.00 -8.53 9.50
C ILE A 228 -8.55 -8.00 9.50
N PRO A 229 -7.55 -8.87 9.34
CA PRO A 229 -6.15 -8.47 9.29
C PRO A 229 -5.93 -7.45 8.17
N ALA A 230 -5.31 -6.31 8.47
CA ALA A 230 -5.14 -5.21 7.53
C ALA A 230 -3.74 -4.60 7.62
N VAL A 231 -3.13 -4.37 6.46
CA VAL A 231 -1.85 -3.68 6.32
C VAL A 231 -2.03 -2.55 5.32
N SER A 232 -1.48 -1.38 5.62
CA SER A 232 -1.41 -0.26 4.67
C SER A 232 -0.01 -0.15 4.09
N LEU A 233 0.09 0.07 2.78
CA LEU A 233 1.31 0.35 2.04
C LEU A 233 1.22 1.76 1.47
N TRP A 234 2.17 2.63 1.81
CA TRP A 234 2.20 4.01 1.33
C TRP A 234 3.51 4.36 0.66
N ALA A 235 3.43 4.99 -0.52
CA ALA A 235 4.58 5.60 -1.19
C ALA A 235 4.62 7.12 -0.94
N ALA A 236 5.81 7.64 -0.66
CA ALA A 236 6.09 9.06 -0.51
C ALA A 236 6.49 9.67 -1.87
N VAL A 237 5.57 10.39 -2.51
CA VAL A 237 5.80 11.07 -3.79
C VAL A 237 6.33 12.48 -3.52
N PRO A 238 7.39 12.94 -4.19
CA PRO A 238 7.87 14.31 -4.05
C PRO A 238 6.76 15.33 -4.35
N HIS A 239 6.45 16.21 -3.40
CA HIS A 239 5.29 17.10 -3.51
C HIS A 239 5.37 18.08 -4.71
N TYR A 240 6.57 18.43 -5.16
CA TYR A 240 6.78 19.32 -6.32
C TYR A 240 6.53 18.63 -7.67
N VAL A 241 6.42 17.29 -7.70
CA VAL A 241 6.07 16.49 -8.90
C VAL A 241 5.01 15.44 -8.61
N GLY A 242 3.98 15.83 -7.87
CA GLY A 242 2.87 14.96 -7.47
C GLY A 242 1.80 14.66 -8.52
N GLN A 243 1.89 15.27 -9.71
CA GLN A 243 0.90 15.08 -10.77
C GLN A 243 1.02 13.69 -11.40
N ALA A 244 -0.13 13.08 -11.74
CA ALA A 244 -0.14 11.79 -12.42
C ALA A 244 0.30 11.93 -13.89
N PRO A 245 1.06 10.96 -14.44
CA PRO A 245 1.53 9.73 -13.79
C PRO A 245 2.85 9.90 -13.01
N SER A 246 3.03 9.10 -11.96
CA SER A 246 4.32 8.88 -11.29
C SER A 246 4.76 7.41 -11.39
N PRO A 247 5.41 7.01 -12.50
CA PRO A 247 5.84 5.62 -12.71
C PRO A 247 6.90 5.18 -11.68
N LYS A 248 7.74 6.10 -11.20
CA LYS A 248 8.72 5.79 -10.15
C LYS A 248 8.07 5.40 -8.82
N ALA A 249 6.99 6.07 -8.43
CA ALA A 249 6.22 5.71 -7.24
C ALA A 249 5.40 4.43 -7.45
N GLN A 250 4.82 4.23 -8.64
CA GLN A 250 4.16 2.98 -9.02
C GLN A 250 5.13 1.79 -8.89
N LEU A 251 6.35 1.91 -9.41
CA LEU A 251 7.38 0.89 -9.35
C LEU A 251 7.75 0.53 -7.91
N ALA A 252 7.90 1.53 -7.04
CA ALA A 252 8.20 1.32 -5.62
C ALA A 252 7.08 0.52 -4.92
N LEU A 253 5.81 0.85 -5.18
CA LEU A 253 4.66 0.12 -4.65
C LEU A 253 4.59 -1.32 -5.19
N MET A 254 4.82 -1.52 -6.50
CA MET A 254 4.84 -2.85 -7.11
C MET A 254 5.92 -3.74 -6.50
N ARG A 255 7.14 -3.21 -6.27
CA ARG A 255 8.22 -3.95 -5.61
C ARG A 255 7.90 -4.34 -4.17
N GLN A 256 7.27 -3.46 -3.41
CA GLN A 256 6.82 -3.79 -2.04
C GLN A 256 5.71 -4.86 -2.05
N LEU A 257 4.78 -4.80 -3.00
CA LEU A 257 3.75 -5.83 -3.17
C LEU A 257 4.35 -7.16 -3.61
N GLU A 258 5.35 -7.14 -4.48
CA GLU A 258 6.09 -8.32 -4.92
C GLU A 258 6.76 -9.02 -3.72
N ASP A 259 7.50 -8.27 -2.91
CA ASP A 259 8.16 -8.73 -1.68
C ASP A 259 7.17 -9.31 -0.66
N LEU A 260 6.10 -8.57 -0.34
CA LEU A 260 5.13 -8.99 0.67
C LEU A 260 4.33 -10.23 0.23
N LEU A 261 3.97 -10.32 -1.06
CA LEU A 261 3.13 -11.40 -1.58
C LEU A 261 3.94 -12.60 -2.08
N GLY A 262 5.26 -12.47 -2.24
CA GLY A 262 6.12 -13.52 -2.82
C GLY A 262 5.74 -13.84 -4.26
N LEU A 263 5.39 -12.80 -5.03
CA LEU A 263 4.97 -12.92 -6.42
C LEU A 263 6.09 -12.47 -7.36
N THR A 264 5.86 -12.57 -8.66
CA THR A 264 6.73 -11.95 -9.68
C THR A 264 5.85 -11.08 -10.55
N LEU A 265 6.15 -9.80 -10.59
CA LEU A 265 5.46 -8.80 -11.38
C LEU A 265 6.27 -8.44 -12.62
N ASP A 266 5.59 -8.24 -13.74
CA ASP A 266 6.22 -7.65 -14.92
C ASP A 266 6.32 -6.13 -14.71
N VAL A 267 7.52 -5.66 -14.41
CA VAL A 267 7.82 -4.26 -14.08
C VAL A 267 8.74 -3.58 -15.07
N ASP A 268 9.14 -4.26 -16.15
CA ASP A 268 10.20 -3.78 -17.05
C ASP A 268 9.80 -2.45 -17.73
N GLU A 269 8.60 -2.39 -18.32
CA GLU A 269 8.08 -1.15 -18.95
C GLU A 269 7.93 -0.02 -17.91
N VAL A 270 7.46 -0.34 -16.70
CA VAL A 270 7.28 0.65 -15.63
C VAL A 270 8.64 1.16 -15.11
N ALA A 271 9.67 0.31 -15.13
CA ALA A 271 11.03 0.69 -14.76
C ALA A 271 11.65 1.63 -15.79
N GLU A 272 11.49 1.35 -17.08
CA GLU A 272 11.91 2.26 -18.15
C GLU A 272 11.18 3.62 -18.05
N ASP A 273 9.88 3.61 -17.81
CA ASP A 273 9.07 4.82 -17.59
C ASP A 273 9.53 5.59 -16.34
N ALA A 274 9.92 4.89 -15.27
CA ALA A 274 10.44 5.50 -14.05
C ALA A 274 11.77 6.22 -14.29
N GLU A 275 12.70 5.62 -15.03
CA GLU A 275 13.98 6.24 -15.42
C GLU A 275 13.79 7.43 -16.37
N ALA A 276 12.82 7.33 -17.30
CA ALA A 276 12.46 8.43 -18.18
C ALA A 276 11.82 9.60 -17.41
N TRP A 277 10.94 9.30 -16.46
CA TRP A 277 10.32 10.28 -15.58
C TRP A 277 11.35 11.00 -14.73
N GLU A 278 12.28 10.27 -14.10
CA GLU A 278 13.32 10.85 -13.25
C GLU A 278 14.19 11.86 -14.01
N ARG A 279 14.68 11.48 -15.20
CA ARG A 279 15.43 12.40 -16.08
C ARG A 279 14.63 13.65 -16.45
N GLY A 280 13.33 13.49 -16.72
CA GLY A 280 12.47 14.63 -17.01
C GLY A 280 12.28 15.56 -15.83
N VAL A 281 12.26 15.04 -14.60
CA VAL A 281 12.20 15.87 -13.39
C VAL A 281 13.54 16.53 -13.10
N ASP A 282 14.66 15.83 -13.31
CA ASP A 282 16.01 16.39 -13.18
C ASP A 282 16.18 17.62 -14.08
N ASP A 283 15.78 17.50 -15.36
CA ASP A 283 15.85 18.60 -16.33
C ASP A 283 15.03 19.82 -15.86
N LEU A 284 13.80 19.59 -15.36
CA LEU A 284 12.94 20.65 -14.84
C LEU A 284 13.49 21.30 -13.57
N ALA A 285 14.11 20.52 -12.69
CA ALA A 285 14.69 21.01 -11.44
C ALA A 285 15.97 21.82 -11.70
N GLN A 286 16.76 21.49 -12.73
CA GLN A 286 17.97 22.22 -13.10
C GLN A 286 17.69 23.59 -13.73
N ASP A 287 16.53 23.78 -14.33
CA ASP A 287 16.12 25.06 -14.91
C ASP A 287 15.71 26.10 -13.84
N ASP A 288 15.56 25.70 -12.57
CA ASP A 288 15.19 26.55 -11.45
C ASP A 288 16.15 26.36 -10.25
N ASP A 289 17.04 27.34 -10.04
CA ASP A 289 18.04 27.32 -8.95
C ASP A 289 17.40 27.12 -7.56
N GLU A 290 16.19 27.63 -7.31
CA GLU A 290 15.51 27.47 -6.01
C GLU A 290 15.05 26.03 -5.79
N ILE A 291 14.54 25.39 -6.85
CA ILE A 291 14.14 23.98 -6.82
C ILE A 291 15.39 23.09 -6.71
N ALA A 292 16.45 23.36 -7.46
CA ALA A 292 17.71 22.61 -7.38
C ALA A 292 18.30 22.63 -5.95
N ASP A 293 18.40 23.80 -5.33
CA ASP A 293 18.87 23.95 -3.94
C ASP A 293 17.93 23.27 -2.94
N TYR A 294 16.63 23.26 -3.20
CA TYR A 294 15.67 22.55 -2.38
C TYR A 294 15.82 21.03 -2.47
N VAL A 295 15.91 20.47 -3.68
CA VAL A 295 16.13 19.05 -3.93
C VAL A 295 17.41 18.59 -3.23
N LYS A 296 18.50 19.35 -3.36
CA LYS A 296 19.76 19.03 -2.71
C LYS A 296 19.64 18.94 -1.18
N ARG A 297 18.86 19.82 -0.54
CA ARG A 297 18.59 19.73 0.91
C ARG A 297 17.80 18.47 1.28
N LEU A 298 16.86 18.06 0.44
CA LEU A 298 16.10 16.82 0.65
C LEU A 298 16.99 15.58 0.49
N GLU A 299 17.91 15.60 -0.47
CA GLU A 299 18.93 14.56 -0.65
C GLU A 299 19.83 14.44 0.58
N GLU A 300 20.40 15.56 1.05
CA GLU A 300 21.25 15.58 2.25
C GLU A 300 20.53 15.02 3.49
N ALA A 301 19.25 15.39 3.69
CA ALA A 301 18.44 14.88 4.79
C ALA A 301 18.16 13.37 4.69
N THR A 302 17.86 12.89 3.48
CA THR A 302 17.59 11.46 3.20
C THR A 302 18.84 10.61 3.35
N ASP A 303 19.96 11.07 2.78
CA ASP A 303 21.24 10.38 2.81
C ASP A 303 21.81 10.33 4.26
N THR A 304 21.56 11.36 5.07
CA THR A 304 21.94 11.36 6.50
C THR A 304 21.15 10.33 7.30
N THR A 305 19.85 10.23 7.06
CA THR A 305 18.94 9.32 7.80
C THR A 305 19.16 7.85 7.44
N SER A 306 19.63 7.58 6.21
CA SER A 306 19.93 6.23 5.72
C SER A 306 21.29 5.68 6.17
N LEU A 307 22.09 6.46 6.90
CA LEU A 307 23.33 5.97 7.50
C LEU A 307 23.04 5.02 8.68
N PRO A 308 23.71 3.85 8.79
CA PRO A 308 23.47 2.86 9.84
C PRO A 308 23.58 3.38 11.28
N GLU A 309 24.31 4.47 11.50
CA GLU A 309 24.55 5.08 12.81
C GLU A 309 23.48 6.13 13.22
N ALA A 310 22.53 6.49 12.33
CA ALA A 310 21.64 7.64 12.51
C ALA A 310 20.18 7.31 12.88
N SER A 311 19.76 6.04 12.83
CA SER A 311 18.32 5.68 12.85
C SER A 311 17.58 5.93 14.16
N GLY A 312 18.26 5.94 15.31
CA GLY A 312 17.62 6.08 16.63
C GLY A 312 17.58 7.51 17.19
N GLU A 313 18.70 8.23 17.14
CA GLU A 313 18.84 9.53 17.82
C GLU A 313 18.49 10.73 16.93
N ALA A 314 18.58 10.61 15.60
CA ALA A 314 18.31 11.71 14.68
C ALA A 314 16.80 11.99 14.54
N ILE A 315 15.96 10.95 14.54
CA ILE A 315 14.49 11.06 14.42
C ILE A 315 13.91 11.76 15.66
N ALA A 316 14.41 11.43 16.85
CA ALA A 316 14.01 12.09 18.11
C ALA A 316 14.45 13.57 18.14
N GLN A 317 15.63 13.89 17.62
CA GLN A 317 16.15 15.26 17.61
C GLN A 317 15.41 16.18 16.63
N GLU A 318 15.01 15.72 15.44
CA GLU A 318 14.22 16.53 14.50
C GLU A 318 12.78 16.76 15.02
N PHE A 319 12.16 15.76 15.66
CA PHE A 319 10.84 15.90 16.28
C PHE A 319 10.85 16.92 17.45
N GLU A 320 11.87 16.90 18.30
CA GLU A 320 12.04 17.92 19.36
C GLU A 320 12.32 19.33 18.79
N ARG A 321 13.05 19.41 17.68
CA ARG A 321 13.39 20.68 17.02
C ARG A 321 12.17 21.32 16.36
N TYR A 322 11.26 20.52 15.83
CA TYR A 322 9.98 20.94 15.30
C TYR A 322 9.06 21.51 16.40
N LEU A 323 8.98 20.84 17.56
CA LEU A 323 8.14 21.29 18.69
C LEU A 323 8.65 22.57 19.36
N ARG A 324 9.97 22.80 19.41
CA ARG A 324 10.56 24.03 19.95
C ARG A 324 10.24 25.29 19.14
N ARG A 325 9.96 25.16 17.83
CA ARG A 325 9.63 26.29 16.95
C ARG A 325 8.18 26.79 17.09
N ARG A 326 7.32 26.09 17.85
CA ARG A 326 5.88 26.40 17.99
C ARG A 326 5.41 26.84 19.38
N LYS A 327 6.30 27.16 20.33
CA LYS A 327 5.85 27.84 21.55
C LYS A 327 5.29 29.24 21.20
N PRO A 328 4.01 29.55 21.49
CA PRO A 328 3.52 30.92 21.38
C PRO A 328 4.25 31.81 22.39
N PRO A 329 4.38 33.13 22.16
CA PRO A 329 4.86 34.04 23.20
C PRO A 329 3.90 33.98 24.40
N GLU A 330 4.45 33.78 25.60
CA GLU A 330 3.68 33.83 26.85
C GLU A 330 3.07 35.23 27.08
N PRO A 331 1.91 35.31 27.75
CA PRO A 331 1.10 36.52 27.87
C PRO A 331 1.75 37.67 28.64
#